data_AF-A0A2M7M6Q6-F1
#
_entry.id   AF-A0A2M7M6Q6-F1
#
_cell.length_a   1.000
_cell.length_b   1.000
_cell.length_c   1.000
_cell.angle_alpha   90.00
_cell.angle_beta   90.00
_cell.angle_gamma   90.00
#
_symmetry.space_group_name_H-M   'P 1'
#
loop_
_entity.id
_entity.type
_entity.pdbx_description
1 polymer ?
#
loop_
_entity_poly.entity_id
_entity_poly.type
_entity_poly.pdbx_seq_one_letter_code
_entity_poly.pdbx_strand_id
1 'polypeptide(L)' 'MTLPFFQPSHYVLKVSGKHNLIFKTKHNDIVYLNKVAQDLINQPDGHFTRFEIHPSDHANGEMTEAEHGIRPHLSTEL' A
#
# COMPACT_ATOMS: atom_id res chain seq x y z
N MET A 1 13.68 -27.85 14.88
CA MET A 1 12.70 -26.85 15.33
C MET A 1 12.26 -26.07 14.10
N THR A 2 11.13 -26.42 13.51
CA THR A 2 10.54 -25.67 12.39
C THR A 2 9.83 -24.45 12.96
N LEU A 3 10.30 -23.26 12.62
CA LEU A 3 9.59 -22.02 12.94
C LEU A 3 8.15 -22.13 12.42
N PRO A 4 7.13 -21.71 13.18
CA PRO A 4 5.78 -21.67 12.66
C PRO A 4 5.79 -20.79 11.42
N PHE A 5 5.38 -21.36 10.27
CA PHE A 5 5.16 -20.60 9.04
C PHE A 5 4.16 -19.50 9.38
N PHE A 6 4.65 -18.27 9.52
CA PHE A 6 3.82 -17.11 9.73
C PHE A 6 2.95 -16.92 8.48
N GLN A 7 1.70 -17.36 8.56
CA GLN A 7 0.70 -17.11 7.54
C GLN A 7 -0.11 -15.90 7.98
N PRO A 8 0.11 -14.72 7.37
CA PRO A 8 -0.67 -13.53 7.69
C PRO A 8 -2.13 -13.77 7.35
N SER A 9 -3.04 -13.27 8.19
CA SER A 9 -4.48 -13.38 7.92
C SER A 9 -4.92 -12.48 6.76
N HIS A 10 -4.20 -11.37 6.51
CA HIS A 10 -4.47 -10.43 5.44
C HIS A 10 -3.16 -9.91 4.82
N TYR A 11 -3.27 -9.51 3.57
CA TYR A 11 -2.29 -8.71 2.85
C TYR A 11 -2.83 -7.29 2.69
N VAL A 12 -1.93 -6.33 2.70
CA VAL A 12 -2.21 -4.92 2.46
C VAL A 12 -1.59 -4.53 1.12
N LEU A 13 -2.39 -3.92 0.25
CA LEU A 13 -1.95 -3.26 -0.96
C LEU A 13 -1.87 -1.75 -0.70
N LYS A 14 -0.71 -1.16 -0.95
CA LYS A 14 -0.56 0.29 -1.05
C LYS A 14 -0.18 0.65 -2.47
N VAL A 15 -0.96 1.51 -3.11
CA VAL A 15 -0.70 2.05 -4.44
C VAL A 15 -0.44 3.54 -4.30
N SER A 16 0.72 3.99 -4.76
CA SER A 16 1.08 5.40 -4.72
C SER A 16 1.22 5.98 -6.13
N GLY A 17 0.89 7.25 -6.23
CA GLY A 17 0.79 7.97 -7.48
C GLY A 17 1.33 9.39 -7.40
N LYS A 18 1.09 10.13 -8.48
CA LYS A 18 1.34 11.56 -8.59
C LYS A 18 0.63 12.32 -7.46
N HIS A 19 1.12 13.51 -7.15
CA HIS A 19 0.54 14.40 -6.13
C HIS A 19 0.41 13.78 -4.73
N ASN A 20 1.29 12.84 -4.37
CA ASN A 20 1.25 12.10 -3.10
C ASN A 20 -0.08 11.37 -2.86
N LEU A 21 -0.80 11.01 -3.93
CA LEU A 21 -1.98 10.17 -3.83
C LEU A 21 -1.57 8.77 -3.41
N ILE A 22 -2.20 8.28 -2.34
CA ILE A 22 -2.01 6.92 -1.85
C ILE A 22 -3.38 6.26 -1.69
N PHE A 23 -3.55 5.14 -2.37
CA PHE A 23 -4.69 4.24 -2.22
C PHE A 23 -4.25 3.03 -1.41
N LYS A 24 -5.08 2.63 -0.45
CA LYS A 24 -4.85 1.45 0.39
C LYS A 24 -6.05 0.54 0.34
N THR A 25 -5.79 -0.76 0.28
CA THR A 25 -6.81 -1.79 0.48
C THR A 25 -6.19 -3.03 1.10
N LYS A 26 -7.01 -3.91 1.65
CA LYS A 26 -6.56 -5.18 2.23
C LYS A 26 -7.42 -6.33 1.71
N HIS A 27 -6.80 -7.49 1.55
CA HIS A 27 -7.48 -8.72 1.16
C HIS A 27 -6.70 -9.94 1.67
N ASN A 28 -7.36 -11.08 1.81
CA ASN A 28 -6.69 -12.34 2.17
C ASN A 28 -6.01 -13.04 0.98
N ASP A 29 -6.15 -12.50 -0.23
CA ASP A 29 -5.63 -13.10 -1.47
C ASP A 29 -4.67 -12.12 -2.16
N ILE A 30 -3.40 -12.49 -2.19
CA ILE A 30 -2.33 -11.72 -2.82
C ILE A 30 -2.48 -11.63 -4.34
N VAL A 31 -3.02 -12.67 -4.99
CA VAL A 31 -3.22 -12.69 -6.45
C VAL A 31 -4.30 -11.69 -6.83
N TYR A 32 -5.37 -11.61 -6.03
CA TYR A 32 -6.41 -10.59 -6.19
C TYR A 32 -5.83 -9.17 -6.04
N LEU A 33 -5.06 -8.91 -4.98
CA LEU A 33 -4.43 -7.60 -4.78
C LEU A 33 -3.49 -7.21 -5.92
N ASN A 34 -2.75 -8.18 -6.47
CA ASN A 34 -1.88 -7.92 -7.61
C ASN A 34 -2.68 -7.50 -8.85
N LYS A 35 -3.82 -8.16 -9.14
CA LYS A 35 -4.72 -7.73 -10.22
C LYS A 35 -5.22 -6.29 -10.02
N VAL A 36 -5.70 -5.98 -8.81
CA VAL A 36 -6.15 -4.62 -8.48
C VAL A 36 -5.04 -3.58 -8.69
N ALA A 37 -3.81 -3.90 -8.28
CA ALA A 37 -2.67 -3.00 -8.47
C ALA A 37 -2.33 -2.78 -9.94
N GLN A 38 -2.34 -3.85 -10.74
CA GLN A 38 -2.10 -3.77 -12.19
C GLN A 38 -3.18 -2.97 -12.89
N ASP A 39 -4.45 -3.15 -12.54
CA ASP A 39 -5.56 -2.40 -13.11
C ASP A 39 -5.43 -0.89 -12.81
N LEU A 40 -5.01 -0.53 -11.59
CA LEU A 40 -4.79 0.87 -11.19
C LEU A 40 -3.59 1.52 -11.89
N ILE A 41 -2.51 0.76 -12.11
CA ILE A 41 -1.29 1.27 -12.76
C ILE A 41 -1.43 1.37 -14.27
N ASN A 42 -2.14 0.41 -14.88
CA ASN A 42 -2.32 0.35 -16.33
C ASN A 42 -3.50 1.21 -16.81
N GLN A 43 -4.20 1.90 -15.91
CA GLN A 43 -5.29 2.78 -16.28
C GLN A 43 -4.77 3.95 -17.15
N PRO A 44 -5.32 4.16 -18.36
CA PRO A 44 -4.97 5.32 -19.18
C PRO A 44 -5.31 6.61 -18.43
N ASP A 45 -4.38 7.57 -18.47
CA ASP A 45 -4.43 8.81 -17.67
C ASP A 45 -4.47 8.58 -16.14
N GLY A 46 -4.11 7.38 -15.68
CA GLY A 46 -4.00 7.04 -14.27
C GLY A 46 -2.99 7.92 -13.53
N HIS A 47 -3.33 8.24 -12.27
CA HIS A 47 -2.42 8.97 -11.39
C HIS A 47 -1.47 8.05 -10.63
N PHE A 48 -1.76 6.75 -10.55
CA PHE A 48 -0.96 5.76 -9.83
C PHE A 48 0.23 5.27 -10.67
N THR A 49 1.39 5.11 -10.01
CA THR A 49 2.65 4.79 -10.71
C THR A 49 3.39 3.62 -10.10
N ARG A 50 3.14 3.29 -8.83
CA ARG A 50 3.82 2.20 -8.13
C ARG A 50 2.92 1.56 -7.09
N PHE A 51 3.20 0.31 -6.76
CA PHE A 51 2.48 -0.42 -5.72
C PHE A 51 3.41 -1.30 -4.90
N GLU A 52 2.98 -1.60 -3.67
CA GLU A 52 3.58 -2.60 -2.80
C GLU A 52 2.47 -3.46 -2.18
N ILE A 53 2.76 -4.75 -2.00
CA ILE A 53 1.90 -5.67 -1.26
C ILE A 53 2.73 -6.31 -0.16
N HIS A 54 2.27 -6.20 1.08
CA HIS A 54 2.94 -6.81 2.21
C HIS A 54 1.94 -7.54 3.12
N PRO A 55 2.40 -8.61 3.80
CA PRO A 55 1.61 -9.30 4.80
C PRO A 55 1.40 -8.42 6.04
N SER A 56 0.22 -8.49 6.67
CA SER A 56 -0.07 -7.68 7.87
C SER A 56 -1.07 -8.32 8.83
N ASP A 57 -0.69 -8.38 10.10
CA ASP A 57 -1.59 -8.74 11.22
C ASP A 57 -2.42 -7.57 11.73
N HIS A 58 -2.01 -6.35 11.37
CA HIS A 58 -2.66 -5.10 11.77
C HIS A 58 -3.28 -4.39 10.56
N ALA A 59 -3.68 -5.15 9.53
CA ALA A 59 -4.19 -4.62 8.26
C ALA A 59 -5.34 -3.60 8.45
N ASN A 60 -6.17 -3.75 9.48
CA ASN A 60 -7.20 -2.76 9.83
C ASN A 60 -6.60 -1.40 10.23
N GLY A 61 -5.58 -1.41 11.09
CA GLY A 61 -4.90 -0.19 11.53
C GLY A 61 -4.25 0.52 10.34
N GLU A 62 -3.59 -0.22 9.46
CA GLU A 62 -2.96 0.36 8.27
C GLU A 62 -3.93 1.03 7.30
N MET A 63 -5.19 0.60 7.25
CA MET A 63 -6.24 1.27 6.45
C MET A 63 -6.67 2.61 7.05
N THR A 64 -6.59 2.73 8.38
CA THR A 64 -7.02 3.93 9.11
C THR A 64 -5.88 4.94 9.31
N GLU A 65 -4.64 4.48 9.26
CA GLU A 65 -3.47 5.34 9.39
C GLU A 65 -3.31 6.22 8.15
N ALA A 66 -3.32 7.54 8.39
CA ALA A 66 -2.95 8.51 7.37
C ALA A 66 -1.49 8.30 6.98
N GLU A 67 -1.22 8.22 5.69
CA GLU A 67 0.16 8.21 5.22
C GLU A 67 0.73 9.61 5.43
N HIS A 68 1.82 9.69 6.20
CA HIS A 68 2.61 10.91 6.29
C HIS A 68 3.31 11.12 4.95
N GLY A 69 2.61 11.76 4.01
CA GLY A 69 3.24 12.27 2.81
C GLY A 69 4.41 13.15 3.23
N ILE A 70 5.61 12.85 2.73
CA ILE A 70 6.75 13.75 2.88
C ILE A 70 6.31 15.08 2.28
N ARG A 71 6.01 16.03 3.16
CA ARG A 71 5.75 17.41 2.80
C ARG A 71 7.08 17.97 2.30
N PRO A 72 7.22 18.45 1.05
CA PRO A 72 8.43 19.14 0.61
C PRO A 72 8.62 20.53 1.25
N HIS A 73 7.96 20.82 2.37
CA HIS A 73 8.03 22.10 3.06
C HIS A 73 8.23 21.90 4.56
N LEU A 74 9.46 21.63 4.98
CA LEU A 74 10.07 22.06 6.26
C LEU A 74 11.47 21.41 6.39
N SER A 75 12.41 21.91 5.59
CA SER A 75 13.84 21.85 5.89
C SER A 75 14.42 23.24 5.66
N THR A 76 13.78 24.23 6.26
CA THR A 76 14.35 25.56 6.44
C THR A 76 13.75 26.12 7.71
N GLU A 77 14.26 25.63 8.84
CA GLU A 77 14.32 26.43 10.05
C GLU A 77 15.80 26.60 10.41
N LEU A 78 16.11 27.85 10.77
CA LEU A 78 17.40 28.50 10.91
C LEU A 78 18.33 27.91 11.98
#